data_AF-A0A4V2A1P6-F1
#
_entry.id   AF-A0A4V2A1P6-F1
#
_cell.length_a   1.000
_cell.length_b   1.000
_cell.length_c   1.000
_cell.angle_alpha   90.00
_cell.angle_beta   90.00
_cell.angle_gamma   90.00
#
_symmetry.space_group_name_H-M   'P 1'
#
loop_
_entity.id
_entity.type
_entity.pdbx_description
1 polymer ?
#
loop_
_entity_poly.entity_id
_entity_poly.type
_entity_poly.pdbx_seq_one_letter_code
_entity_poly.pdbx_strand_id
1 'polypeptide(L)'
;MVCAGVEFVRPVHLLSELTEKDRDDPWASGRLAWTVLDVLDAHLDEPWLEIVARHVGRGMAPADEALRRSRRYPTARRVASFLHGYAVQRPWMVQAWGAGDDVDGLGAPLRPESRWQAEVWRRVATRLDGHPSPDRRLADTAARLRSGDLDPDLPQRLSFFGHTRMPHAELDVVDALAQVRDVHLWLPHPSRARWDAVAATAGRTHDGHAPRRDEVETLETGSTFLTACARDVSELQHALLALPGDTDVEHLPAPDRPTTLLGALQRDLAADHDGPTDEPTDGEARTLDPLDRSVQVHACHGPARQVDVLREVVVGLLADDPTLEPRDVLVMCPDVETFAPLVEAAFGLDDVAGVDHPGHRLRVRLADRALGAVNPVAEVLAAVVAIASAQRTTATEVRDLLGLAPVRRRFGLSDDDLEQVDTWTAQTAIRWGVDADARGAWNLAGLAQNTWRSGLDRLALGVATDGQRHDGQPGNRLGGVLPLDDLGSTAVDLVGRLDEAVARLGSVLADAEPQPIA
;
A
#
# COMPACT_ATOMS: atom_id res chain seq x y z
N MET A 1 6.06 10.91 34.28
CA MET A 1 4.92 9.98 34.11
C MET A 1 5.49 8.69 33.55
N VAL A 2 5.31 7.55 34.23
CA VAL A 2 5.82 6.25 33.75
C VAL A 2 4.63 5.50 33.15
N CYS A 3 4.70 5.18 31.87
CA CYS A 3 3.76 4.27 31.22
C CYS A 3 4.44 2.90 31.11
N ALA A 4 3.97 1.92 31.88
CA ALA A 4 4.46 0.54 31.88
C ALA A 4 3.29 -0.42 32.02
N GLY A 5 3.39 -1.61 31.42
CA GLY A 5 2.31 -2.61 31.44
C GLY A 5 1.15 -2.32 30.48
N VAL A 6 1.37 -1.49 29.45
CA VAL A 6 0.40 -1.28 28.35
C VAL A 6 0.85 -2.09 27.15
N GLU A 7 -0.02 -2.97 26.67
CA GLU A 7 0.19 -3.75 25.45
C GLU A 7 -0.50 -3.07 24.28
N PHE A 8 0.28 -2.69 23.25
CA PHE A 8 -0.24 -2.11 22.02
C PHE A 8 -0.43 -3.19 20.97
N VAL A 9 -1.66 -3.69 20.89
CA VAL A 9 -2.05 -4.72 19.93
C VAL A 9 -2.71 -4.05 18.73
N ARG A 10 -2.43 -4.53 17.51
CA ARG A 10 -3.18 -4.07 16.33
C ARG A 10 -4.62 -4.59 16.43
N PRO A 11 -5.65 -3.81 16.11
CA PRO A 11 -7.05 -4.24 16.25
C PRO A 11 -7.37 -5.56 15.53
N VAL A 12 -6.81 -5.73 14.33
CA VAL A 12 -6.91 -6.99 13.55
C VAL A 12 -6.34 -8.19 14.30
N HIS A 13 -5.32 -7.97 15.15
CA HIS A 13 -4.68 -9.02 15.93
C HIS A 13 -5.57 -9.47 17.11
N LEU A 14 -6.23 -8.54 17.79
CA LEU A 14 -7.19 -8.84 18.86
C LEU A 14 -8.36 -9.69 18.32
N LEU A 15 -8.94 -9.28 17.20
CA LEU A 15 -10.04 -10.01 16.58
C LEU A 15 -9.57 -11.35 16.01
N SER A 16 -8.32 -11.46 15.53
CA SER A 16 -7.76 -12.76 15.12
C SER A 16 -7.53 -13.69 16.30
N GLU A 17 -7.11 -13.19 17.46
CA GLU A 17 -6.96 -13.99 18.68
C GLU A 17 -8.31 -14.52 19.16
N LEU A 18 -9.35 -13.67 19.17
CA LEU A 18 -10.71 -14.05 19.56
C LEU A 18 -11.38 -15.04 18.60
N THR A 19 -10.98 -15.05 17.33
CA THR A 19 -11.56 -15.91 16.29
C THR A 19 -10.69 -17.12 15.95
N GLU A 20 -9.65 -17.40 16.75
CA GLU A 20 -8.67 -18.47 16.52
C GLU A 20 -8.12 -18.46 15.09
N LYS A 21 -7.93 -17.27 14.52
CA LYS A 21 -7.48 -17.13 13.14
C LYS A 21 -6.03 -17.55 13.04
N ASP A 22 -5.81 -18.76 12.56
CA ASP A 22 -4.49 -19.30 12.27
C ASP A 22 -3.74 -18.42 11.26
N ARG A 23 -2.40 -18.37 11.37
CA ARG A 23 -1.50 -17.79 10.37
C ARG A 23 -1.73 -18.39 8.97
N ASP A 24 -2.28 -19.59 8.93
CA ASP A 24 -2.63 -20.34 7.72
C ASP A 24 -4.12 -20.23 7.30
N ASP A 25 -4.90 -19.29 7.86
CA ASP A 25 -6.32 -19.10 7.50
C ASP A 25 -6.53 -18.95 5.96
N PRO A 26 -7.21 -19.91 5.32
CA PRO A 26 -7.42 -19.88 3.87
C PRO A 26 -8.35 -18.74 3.42
N TRP A 27 -9.16 -18.19 4.33
CA TRP A 27 -10.03 -17.04 4.08
C TRP A 27 -9.33 -15.69 4.17
N ALA A 28 -8.04 -15.65 4.54
CA ALA A 28 -7.24 -14.45 4.46
C ALA A 28 -7.11 -14.01 3.00
N SER A 29 -7.38 -12.73 2.70
CA SER A 29 -7.46 -12.18 1.33
C SER A 29 -6.29 -12.59 0.40
N GLY A 30 -5.06 -12.66 0.93
CA GLY A 30 -3.88 -13.09 0.17
C GLY A 30 -3.89 -14.57 -0.23
N ARG A 31 -4.42 -15.47 0.61
CA ARG A 31 -4.55 -16.91 0.32
C ARG A 31 -5.81 -17.21 -0.46
N LEU A 32 -6.91 -16.58 -0.09
CA LEU A 32 -8.21 -16.69 -0.75
C LEU A 32 -8.12 -16.40 -2.26
N ALA A 33 -7.21 -15.52 -2.67
CA ALA A 33 -6.93 -15.23 -4.08
C ALA A 33 -6.58 -16.48 -4.90
N TRP A 34 -5.86 -17.46 -4.34
CA TRP A 34 -5.51 -18.70 -5.02
C TRP A 34 -6.71 -19.62 -5.16
N THR A 35 -7.49 -19.80 -4.08
CA THR A 35 -8.72 -20.59 -4.15
C THR A 35 -9.74 -19.98 -5.12
N VAL A 36 -9.86 -18.65 -5.12
CA VAL A 36 -10.69 -17.94 -6.10
C VAL A 36 -10.16 -18.16 -7.51
N LEU A 37 -8.84 -18.11 -7.73
CA LEU A 37 -8.25 -18.38 -9.04
C LEU A 37 -8.60 -19.78 -9.54
N ASP A 38 -8.41 -20.81 -8.72
CA ASP A 38 -8.78 -22.20 -9.03
C ASP A 38 -10.25 -22.32 -9.42
N VAL A 39 -11.14 -21.68 -8.64
CA VAL A 39 -12.59 -21.68 -8.88
C VAL A 39 -12.92 -20.98 -10.19
N LEU A 40 -12.30 -19.82 -10.47
CA LEU A 40 -12.53 -19.11 -11.72
C LEU A 40 -12.08 -19.97 -12.90
N ASP A 41 -10.88 -20.53 -12.84
CA ASP A 41 -10.29 -21.31 -13.93
C ASP A 41 -11.05 -22.62 -14.22
N ALA A 42 -11.55 -23.30 -13.19
CA ALA A 42 -12.38 -24.49 -13.33
C ALA A 42 -13.74 -24.22 -13.99
N HIS A 43 -14.21 -22.97 -14.00
CA HIS A 43 -15.57 -22.61 -14.42
C HIS A 43 -15.62 -21.53 -15.51
N LEU A 44 -14.50 -21.19 -16.18
CA LEU A 44 -14.49 -20.16 -17.23
C LEU A 44 -15.41 -20.45 -18.42
N ASP A 45 -15.78 -21.71 -18.65
CA ASP A 45 -16.68 -22.13 -19.73
C ASP A 45 -18.16 -22.15 -19.31
N GLU A 46 -18.45 -21.87 -18.04
CA GLU A 46 -19.82 -21.85 -17.51
C GLU A 46 -20.55 -20.55 -17.86
N PRO A 47 -21.84 -20.59 -18.27
CA PRO A 47 -22.58 -19.38 -18.67
C PRO A 47 -22.68 -18.32 -17.57
N TRP A 48 -22.75 -18.74 -16.30
CA TRP A 48 -22.87 -17.81 -15.18
C TRP A 48 -21.59 -16.98 -14.97
N LEU A 49 -20.43 -17.38 -15.50
CA LEU A 49 -19.14 -16.69 -15.34
C LEU A 49 -18.72 -15.90 -16.60
N GLU A 50 -19.59 -15.78 -17.61
CA GLU A 50 -19.29 -15.22 -18.94
C GLU A 50 -18.59 -13.84 -18.87
N ILE A 51 -19.03 -12.96 -17.97
CA ILE A 51 -18.46 -11.61 -17.82
C ILE A 51 -16.99 -11.67 -17.44
N VAL A 52 -16.63 -12.55 -16.50
CA VAL A 52 -15.26 -12.74 -16.03
C VAL A 52 -14.45 -13.49 -17.09
N ALA A 53 -15.02 -14.52 -17.69
CA ALA A 53 -14.40 -15.29 -18.77
C ALA A 53 -13.95 -14.38 -19.93
N ARG A 54 -14.83 -13.50 -20.40
CA ARG A 54 -14.51 -12.50 -21.43
C ARG A 54 -13.47 -11.47 -20.97
N HIS A 55 -13.49 -11.07 -19.69
CA HIS A 55 -12.52 -10.13 -19.12
C HIS A 55 -11.10 -10.70 -19.15
N VAL A 56 -10.94 -11.99 -18.80
CA VAL A 56 -9.65 -12.70 -18.81
C VAL A 56 -9.26 -13.24 -20.18
N GLY A 57 -10.11 -13.05 -21.20
CA GLY A 57 -9.81 -13.35 -22.60
C GLY A 57 -10.25 -14.72 -23.09
N ARG A 58 -11.02 -15.48 -22.30
CA ARG A 58 -11.59 -16.76 -22.74
C ARG A 58 -12.54 -16.55 -23.93
N GLY A 59 -12.41 -17.41 -24.94
CA GLY A 59 -13.21 -17.34 -26.17
C GLY A 59 -12.75 -16.28 -27.18
N MET A 60 -11.61 -15.62 -26.94
CA MET A 60 -11.00 -14.67 -27.89
C MET A 60 -9.98 -15.36 -28.79
N ALA A 61 -9.49 -14.65 -29.81
CA ALA A 61 -8.41 -15.15 -30.68
C ALA A 61 -7.13 -15.40 -29.84
N PRO A 62 -6.26 -16.36 -30.23
CA PRO A 62 -5.09 -16.74 -29.43
C PRO A 62 -4.16 -15.59 -29.03
N ALA A 63 -3.99 -14.60 -29.90
CA ALA A 63 -3.18 -13.41 -29.61
C ALA A 63 -3.79 -12.53 -28.51
N ASP A 64 -5.12 -12.35 -28.52
CA ASP A 64 -5.84 -11.55 -27.52
C ASP A 64 -5.97 -12.30 -26.19
N GLU A 65 -6.16 -13.62 -26.24
CA GLU A 65 -6.17 -14.48 -25.05
C GLU A 65 -4.82 -14.42 -24.33
N ALA A 66 -3.70 -14.53 -25.07
CA ALA A 66 -2.36 -14.44 -24.50
C ALA A 66 -2.13 -13.10 -23.79
N LEU A 67 -2.60 -11.99 -24.39
CA LEU A 67 -2.48 -10.65 -23.80
C LEU A 67 -3.28 -10.53 -22.50
N ARG A 68 -4.50 -11.09 -22.47
CA ARG A 68 -5.43 -10.98 -21.32
C ARG A 68 -5.20 -12.02 -20.24
N ARG A 69 -4.45 -13.09 -20.50
CA ARG A 69 -4.09 -14.13 -19.52
C ARG A 69 -3.44 -13.56 -18.26
N SER A 70 -2.66 -12.49 -18.41
CA SER A 70 -2.06 -11.73 -17.30
C SER A 70 -3.08 -11.16 -16.30
N ARG A 71 -4.36 -11.05 -16.68
CA ARG A 71 -5.44 -10.51 -15.83
C ARG A 71 -6.03 -11.56 -14.88
N ARG A 72 -5.78 -12.85 -15.07
CA ARG A 72 -6.37 -13.94 -14.25
C ARG A 72 -6.11 -13.72 -12.76
N TYR A 73 -4.85 -13.66 -12.36
CA TYR A 73 -4.48 -13.49 -10.95
C TYR A 73 -4.89 -12.13 -10.36
N PRO A 74 -4.68 -10.97 -11.02
CA PRO A 74 -5.21 -9.69 -10.55
C PRO A 74 -6.74 -9.69 -10.36
N THR A 75 -7.48 -10.35 -11.26
CA THR A 75 -8.93 -10.51 -11.15
C THR A 75 -9.27 -11.35 -9.93
N ALA A 76 -8.64 -12.52 -9.76
CA ALA A 76 -8.86 -13.39 -8.61
C ALA A 76 -8.55 -12.69 -7.27
N ARG A 77 -7.44 -11.94 -7.19
CA ARG A 77 -7.11 -11.10 -6.02
C ARG A 77 -8.18 -10.07 -5.73
N ARG A 78 -8.69 -9.39 -6.76
CA ARG A 78 -9.73 -8.36 -6.59
C ARG A 78 -11.04 -8.98 -6.13
N VAL A 79 -11.43 -10.11 -6.70
CA VAL A 79 -12.63 -10.88 -6.29
C VAL A 79 -12.49 -11.38 -4.86
N ALA A 80 -11.34 -11.97 -4.49
CA ALA A 80 -11.07 -12.40 -3.12
C ALA A 80 -11.15 -11.24 -2.11
N SER A 81 -10.64 -10.06 -2.48
CA SER A 81 -10.77 -8.85 -1.66
C SER A 81 -12.23 -8.44 -1.46
N PHE A 82 -13.07 -8.52 -2.50
CA PHE A 82 -14.50 -8.26 -2.37
C PHE A 82 -15.22 -9.30 -1.51
N LEU A 83 -15.02 -10.60 -1.76
CA LEU A 83 -15.66 -11.67 -0.99
C LEU A 83 -15.29 -11.60 0.50
N HIS A 84 -14.02 -11.35 0.81
CA HIS A 84 -13.57 -11.12 2.18
C HIS A 84 -14.24 -9.87 2.78
N GLY A 85 -14.26 -8.77 2.03
CA GLY A 85 -14.93 -7.53 2.44
C GLY A 85 -16.41 -7.72 2.71
N TYR A 86 -17.12 -8.47 1.89
CA TYR A 86 -18.54 -8.81 2.09
C TYR A 86 -18.75 -9.61 3.37
N ALA A 87 -17.91 -10.62 3.62
CA ALA A 87 -18.04 -11.45 4.81
C ALA A 87 -17.91 -10.68 6.14
N VAL A 88 -17.11 -9.60 6.17
CA VAL A 88 -16.93 -8.79 7.40
C VAL A 88 -17.84 -7.54 7.43
N GLN A 89 -18.12 -6.92 6.30
CA GLN A 89 -18.93 -5.69 6.23
C GLN A 89 -20.43 -5.97 6.13
N ARG A 90 -20.82 -7.05 5.46
CA ARG A 90 -22.21 -7.39 5.10
C ARG A 90 -22.43 -8.91 5.29
N PRO A 91 -22.21 -9.45 6.51
CA PRO A 91 -22.22 -10.89 6.74
C PRO A 91 -23.54 -11.57 6.33
N TRP A 92 -24.68 -10.92 6.57
CA TRP A 92 -26.01 -11.44 6.18
C TRP A 92 -26.12 -11.74 4.68
N MET A 93 -25.47 -10.93 3.82
CA MET A 93 -25.54 -11.08 2.38
C MET A 93 -24.85 -12.38 1.94
N VAL A 94 -23.65 -12.65 2.46
CA VAL A 94 -22.91 -13.88 2.12
C VAL A 94 -23.48 -15.12 2.80
N GLN A 95 -24.14 -14.96 3.95
CA GLN A 95 -24.92 -16.01 4.59
C GLN A 95 -26.14 -16.40 3.73
N ALA A 96 -26.88 -15.42 3.22
CA ALA A 96 -27.98 -15.63 2.29
C ALA A 96 -27.51 -16.31 0.98
N TRP A 97 -26.37 -15.88 0.42
CA TRP A 97 -25.77 -16.55 -0.74
C TRP A 97 -25.46 -18.02 -0.47
N GLY A 98 -24.97 -18.33 0.74
CA GLY A 98 -24.70 -19.69 1.19
C GLY A 98 -25.97 -20.54 1.37
N ALA A 99 -27.11 -19.92 1.68
CA ALA A 99 -28.43 -20.56 1.73
C ALA A 99 -29.10 -20.70 0.35
N GLY A 100 -28.54 -20.08 -0.69
CA GLY A 100 -29.07 -20.11 -2.06
C GLY A 100 -29.86 -18.86 -2.47
N ASP A 101 -29.96 -17.87 -1.59
CA ASP A 101 -30.64 -16.61 -1.86
C ASP A 101 -29.66 -15.56 -2.37
N ASP A 102 -29.70 -15.28 -3.67
CA ASP A 102 -28.83 -14.32 -4.34
C ASP A 102 -29.31 -12.87 -4.11
N VAL A 103 -28.95 -12.28 -2.96
CA VAL A 103 -29.34 -10.92 -2.55
C VAL A 103 -28.17 -9.93 -2.53
N ASP A 104 -28.44 -8.64 -2.61
CA ASP A 104 -27.46 -7.59 -2.39
C ASP A 104 -27.32 -7.26 -0.89
N GLY A 105 -26.51 -6.25 -0.58
CA GLY A 105 -26.26 -5.83 0.80
C GLY A 105 -27.50 -5.30 1.55
N LEU A 106 -28.65 -5.19 0.89
CA LEU A 106 -29.91 -4.69 1.47
C LEU A 106 -31.01 -5.76 1.45
N GLY A 107 -30.67 -6.99 1.07
CA GLY A 107 -31.64 -8.09 0.95
C GLY A 107 -32.44 -8.07 -0.36
N ALA A 108 -32.19 -7.14 -1.28
CA ALA A 108 -32.86 -7.13 -2.59
C ALA A 108 -32.20 -8.13 -3.55
N PRO A 109 -32.93 -8.74 -4.51
CA PRO A 109 -32.32 -9.69 -5.44
C PRO A 109 -31.15 -9.10 -6.25
N LEU A 110 -30.06 -9.86 -6.37
CA LEU A 110 -28.92 -9.48 -7.20
C LEU A 110 -29.34 -9.32 -8.67
N ARG A 111 -28.81 -8.25 -9.28
CA ARG A 111 -28.90 -8.06 -10.73
C ARG A 111 -28.28 -9.25 -11.46
N PRO A 112 -28.82 -9.67 -12.62
CA PRO A 112 -28.33 -10.84 -13.36
C PRO A 112 -26.81 -10.84 -13.56
N GLU A 113 -26.24 -9.69 -13.90
CA GLU A 113 -24.80 -9.50 -14.13
C GLU A 113 -23.92 -9.61 -12.86
N SER A 114 -24.52 -9.65 -11.67
CA SER A 114 -23.81 -9.74 -10.38
C SER A 114 -23.96 -11.10 -9.70
N ARG A 115 -24.88 -11.96 -10.15
CA ARG A 115 -25.18 -13.28 -9.55
C ARG A 115 -23.99 -14.22 -9.54
N TRP A 116 -23.06 -14.06 -10.49
CA TRP A 116 -21.82 -14.83 -10.52
C TRP A 116 -21.01 -14.70 -9.23
N GLN A 117 -21.09 -13.57 -8.52
CA GLN A 117 -20.37 -13.37 -7.26
C GLN A 117 -20.86 -14.31 -6.16
N ALA A 118 -22.19 -14.46 -6.04
CA ALA A 118 -22.81 -15.39 -5.09
C ALA A 118 -22.46 -16.85 -5.43
N GLU A 119 -22.42 -17.19 -6.72
CA GLU A 119 -21.98 -18.52 -7.15
C GLU A 119 -20.49 -18.76 -6.86
N VAL A 120 -19.60 -17.81 -7.14
CA VAL A 120 -18.17 -17.92 -6.76
C VAL A 120 -18.04 -18.10 -5.25
N TRP A 121 -18.78 -17.33 -4.44
CA TRP A 121 -18.78 -17.49 -2.98
C TRP A 121 -19.15 -18.92 -2.57
N ARG A 122 -20.23 -19.49 -3.10
CA ARG A 122 -20.64 -20.88 -2.81
C ARG A 122 -19.56 -21.89 -3.22
N ARG A 123 -18.95 -21.73 -4.39
CA ARG A 123 -17.88 -22.62 -4.89
C ARG A 123 -16.63 -22.56 -4.02
N VAL A 124 -16.22 -21.34 -3.64
CA VAL A 124 -15.08 -21.11 -2.73
C VAL A 124 -15.39 -21.70 -1.35
N ALA A 125 -16.57 -21.46 -0.79
CA ALA A 125 -16.98 -22.03 0.49
C ALA A 125 -17.00 -23.56 0.46
N THR A 126 -17.44 -24.17 -0.65
CA THR A 126 -17.39 -25.63 -0.84
C THR A 126 -15.95 -26.15 -0.95
N ARG A 127 -15.06 -25.41 -1.61
CA ARG A 127 -13.64 -25.78 -1.75
C ARG A 127 -12.89 -25.70 -0.42
N LEU A 128 -13.29 -24.77 0.44
CA LEU A 128 -12.76 -24.54 1.78
C LEU A 128 -13.60 -25.21 2.86
N ASP A 129 -14.33 -26.28 2.53
CA ASP A 129 -15.10 -27.04 3.51
C ASP A 129 -14.21 -27.47 4.70
N GLY A 130 -14.79 -27.42 5.90
CA GLY A 130 -14.07 -27.56 7.17
C GLY A 130 -13.37 -26.29 7.68
N HIS A 131 -13.29 -25.22 6.88
CA HIS A 131 -12.79 -23.91 7.33
C HIS A 131 -13.92 -22.89 7.32
N PRO A 132 -14.49 -22.51 8.48
CA PRO A 132 -15.59 -21.56 8.52
C PRO A 132 -15.18 -20.20 7.95
N SER A 133 -16.06 -19.64 7.12
CA SER A 133 -15.90 -18.33 6.51
C SER A 133 -15.93 -17.22 7.56
N PRO A 134 -15.36 -16.03 7.28
CA PRO A 134 -15.24 -14.96 8.29
C PRO A 134 -16.56 -14.54 8.92
N ASP A 135 -17.65 -14.48 8.14
CA ASP A 135 -19.00 -14.17 8.61
C ASP A 135 -19.50 -15.19 9.64
N ARG A 136 -19.25 -16.49 9.42
CA ARG A 136 -19.66 -17.57 10.32
C ARG A 136 -18.80 -17.59 11.59
N ARG A 137 -17.48 -17.41 11.44
CA ARG A 137 -16.56 -17.39 12.59
C ARG A 137 -16.85 -16.24 13.54
N LEU A 138 -16.99 -15.02 13.01
CA LEU A 138 -17.27 -13.84 13.83
C LEU A 138 -18.63 -13.97 14.53
N ALA A 139 -19.66 -14.46 13.82
CA ALA A 139 -20.96 -14.72 14.41
C ALA A 139 -20.92 -15.79 15.52
N ASP A 140 -20.19 -16.90 15.31
CA ASP A 140 -20.00 -17.94 16.32
C ASP A 140 -19.25 -17.42 17.56
N THR A 141 -18.15 -16.68 17.36
CA THR A 141 -17.42 -16.02 18.45
C THR A 141 -18.32 -15.08 19.24
N ALA A 142 -19.09 -14.21 18.57
CA ALA A 142 -20.02 -13.32 19.25
C ALA A 142 -21.10 -14.08 20.03
N ALA A 143 -21.65 -15.17 19.46
CA ALA A 143 -22.64 -16.00 20.13
C ALA A 143 -22.05 -16.67 21.39
N ARG A 144 -20.85 -17.23 21.31
CA ARG A 144 -20.16 -17.90 22.43
C ARG A 144 -19.75 -16.93 23.54
N LEU A 145 -19.37 -15.71 23.20
CA LEU A 145 -19.11 -14.65 24.18
C LEU A 145 -20.41 -14.30 24.93
N ARG A 146 -21.52 -14.12 24.22
CA ARG A 146 -22.83 -13.79 24.83
C ARG A 146 -23.43 -14.94 25.64
N SER A 147 -23.17 -16.19 25.28
CA SER A 147 -23.60 -17.36 26.07
C SER A 147 -22.70 -17.65 27.27
N GLY A 148 -21.48 -17.09 27.30
CA GLY A 148 -20.45 -17.40 28.29
C GLY A 148 -19.69 -18.70 28.02
N ASP A 149 -19.85 -19.31 26.84
CA ASP A 149 -19.13 -20.52 26.42
C ASP A 149 -17.69 -20.22 25.96
N LEU A 150 -17.35 -18.95 25.78
CA LEU A 150 -16.00 -18.47 25.51
C LEU A 150 -15.59 -17.45 26.57
N ASP A 151 -14.62 -17.81 27.41
CA ASP A 151 -13.91 -16.84 28.25
C ASP A 151 -12.60 -16.45 27.55
N PRO A 152 -12.47 -15.23 27.04
CA PRO A 152 -11.30 -14.84 26.26
C PRO A 152 -10.08 -14.61 27.19
N ASP A 153 -8.89 -15.11 26.82
CA ASP A 153 -7.65 -14.83 27.58
C ASP A 153 -7.13 -13.41 27.29
N LEU A 154 -7.90 -12.40 27.71
CA LEU A 154 -7.64 -10.98 27.50
C LEU A 154 -7.58 -10.23 28.83
N PRO A 155 -7.05 -9.00 28.86
CA PRO A 155 -7.21 -8.11 30.01
C PRO A 155 -8.67 -7.78 30.32
N GLN A 156 -8.95 -7.35 31.56
CA GLN A 156 -10.28 -6.90 31.98
C GLN A 156 -10.73 -5.63 31.24
N ARG A 157 -9.79 -4.72 30.95
CA ARG A 157 -10.04 -3.44 30.29
C ARG A 157 -9.39 -3.40 28.92
N LEU A 158 -10.16 -3.07 27.90
CA LEU A 158 -9.72 -2.98 26.52
C LEU A 158 -10.04 -1.58 25.99
N SER A 159 -9.05 -0.89 25.44
CA SER A 159 -9.22 0.46 24.90
C SER A 159 -8.84 0.51 23.42
N PHE A 160 -9.80 0.88 22.57
CA PHE A 160 -9.60 1.06 21.15
C PHE A 160 -9.45 2.56 20.86
N PHE A 161 -8.32 2.97 20.29
CA PHE A 161 -8.05 4.37 19.98
C PHE A 161 -8.10 4.64 18.48
N GLY A 162 -8.71 5.76 18.08
CA GLY A 162 -8.56 6.32 16.74
C GLY A 162 -9.25 5.56 15.61
N HIS A 163 -10.21 4.67 15.92
CA HIS A 163 -10.96 3.97 14.89
C HIS A 163 -11.93 4.94 14.22
N THR A 164 -11.85 5.05 12.90
CA THR A 164 -12.81 5.81 12.08
C THR A 164 -13.71 4.89 11.27
N ARG A 165 -13.41 3.59 11.23
CA ARG A 165 -14.22 2.55 10.59
C ARG A 165 -14.06 1.25 11.36
N MET A 166 -15.14 0.48 11.46
CA MET A 166 -15.13 -0.89 11.95
C MET A 166 -16.17 -1.70 11.17
N PRO A 167 -15.84 -2.88 10.61
CA PRO A 167 -16.81 -3.74 9.95
C PRO A 167 -17.92 -4.19 10.89
N HIS A 168 -19.13 -4.39 10.34
CA HIS A 168 -20.30 -4.79 11.12
C HIS A 168 -20.09 -6.09 11.91
N ALA A 169 -19.49 -7.11 11.30
CA ALA A 169 -19.22 -8.38 11.99
C ALA A 169 -18.22 -8.22 13.14
N GLU A 170 -17.27 -7.28 13.02
CA GLU A 170 -16.31 -6.99 14.09
C GLU A 170 -16.96 -6.20 15.23
N LEU A 171 -17.82 -5.22 14.90
CA LEU A 171 -18.62 -4.48 15.90
C LEU A 171 -19.50 -5.41 16.72
N ASP A 172 -20.10 -6.43 16.10
CA ASP A 172 -20.92 -7.42 16.81
C ASP A 172 -20.10 -8.28 17.79
N VAL A 173 -18.85 -8.62 17.44
CA VAL A 173 -17.91 -9.26 18.38
C VAL A 173 -17.53 -8.31 19.52
N VAL A 174 -17.30 -7.03 19.21
CA VAL A 174 -16.96 -6.02 20.22
C VAL A 174 -18.12 -5.80 21.20
N ASP A 175 -19.36 -5.73 20.71
CA ASP A 175 -20.59 -5.67 21.52
C ASP A 175 -20.71 -6.90 22.43
N ALA A 176 -20.51 -8.10 21.88
CA ALA A 176 -20.51 -9.33 22.64
C ALA A 176 -19.41 -9.37 23.72
N LEU A 177 -18.21 -8.88 23.38
CA LEU A 177 -17.07 -8.81 24.30
C LEU A 177 -17.33 -7.82 25.45
N ALA A 178 -18.04 -6.72 25.18
CA ALA A 178 -18.41 -5.72 26.19
C ALA A 178 -19.34 -6.28 27.28
N GLN A 179 -19.98 -7.43 27.06
CA GLN A 179 -20.78 -8.10 28.10
C GLN A 179 -19.92 -8.78 29.16
N VAL A 180 -18.66 -9.09 28.84
CA VAL A 180 -17.74 -9.82 29.72
C VAL A 180 -16.47 -9.02 30.05
N ARG A 181 -16.21 -7.90 29.37
CA ARG A 181 -15.06 -7.00 29.56
C ARG A 181 -15.44 -5.52 29.53
N ASP A 182 -14.63 -4.70 30.17
CA ASP A 182 -14.75 -3.24 30.11
C ASP A 182 -14.12 -2.75 28.80
N VAL A 183 -14.96 -2.52 27.79
CA VAL A 183 -14.54 -2.07 26.46
C VAL A 183 -14.74 -0.57 26.31
N HIS A 184 -13.66 0.17 26.01
CA HIS A 184 -13.67 1.61 25.79
C HIS A 184 -13.30 1.94 24.34
N LEU A 185 -14.18 2.67 23.64
CA LEU A 185 -13.92 3.18 22.29
C LEU A 185 -13.61 4.69 22.36
N TRP A 186 -12.37 5.06 22.04
CA TRP A 186 -11.91 6.46 22.03
C TRP A 186 -11.92 7.00 20.59
N LEU A 187 -13.02 7.65 20.24
CA LEU A 187 -13.30 8.10 18.87
C LEU A 187 -13.00 9.59 18.69
N PRO A 188 -12.16 9.98 17.70
CA PRO A 188 -12.00 11.38 17.33
C PRO A 188 -13.22 11.85 16.53
N HIS A 189 -14.26 12.32 17.24
CA HIS A 189 -15.46 12.85 16.60
C HIS A 189 -15.38 14.37 16.41
N PRO A 190 -15.59 14.91 15.19
CA PRO A 190 -15.35 16.32 14.91
C PRO A 190 -16.41 17.27 15.49
N SER A 191 -17.62 16.76 15.78
CA SER A 191 -18.76 17.60 16.17
C SER A 191 -19.70 16.91 17.15
N ARG A 192 -19.98 17.53 18.29
CA ARG A 192 -20.99 17.03 19.21
C ARG A 192 -22.40 17.22 18.65
N ALA A 193 -22.66 18.35 17.99
CA ALA A 193 -23.97 18.62 17.39
C ALA A 193 -24.35 17.56 16.34
N ARG A 194 -23.39 17.16 15.50
CA ARG A 194 -23.59 16.05 14.55
C ARG A 194 -23.84 14.74 15.26
N TRP A 195 -23.10 14.47 16.34
CA TRP A 195 -23.30 13.26 17.12
C TRP A 195 -24.74 13.18 17.63
N ASP A 196 -25.22 14.23 18.29
CA ASP A 196 -26.57 14.30 18.84
C ASP A 196 -27.64 14.18 17.75
N ALA A 197 -27.42 14.81 16.57
CA ALA A 197 -28.35 14.72 15.44
C ALA A 197 -28.48 13.28 14.91
N VAL A 198 -27.35 12.59 14.71
CA VAL A 198 -27.34 11.18 14.29
C VAL A 198 -27.96 10.28 15.37
N ALA A 199 -27.68 10.53 16.65
CA ALA A 199 -28.26 9.75 17.74
C ALA A 199 -29.79 9.90 17.84
N ALA A 200 -30.34 11.06 17.48
CA ALA A 200 -31.79 11.27 17.42
C ALA A 200 -32.48 10.49 16.28
N THR A 201 -31.73 9.99 15.30
CA THR A 201 -32.25 9.21 14.16
C THR A 201 -31.83 7.75 14.17
N ALA A 202 -30.77 7.41 14.91
CA ALA A 202 -30.30 6.06 15.14
C ALA A 202 -31.42 5.17 15.72
N GLY A 203 -31.49 3.91 15.26
CA GLY A 203 -32.56 2.97 15.61
C GLY A 203 -33.74 2.91 14.62
N ARG A 204 -33.79 3.78 13.61
CA ARG A 204 -34.71 3.64 12.46
C ARG A 204 -34.14 2.72 11.38
N THR A 205 -33.80 1.49 11.74
CA THR A 205 -33.40 0.47 10.75
C THR A 205 -34.61 0.02 9.95
N HIS A 206 -34.52 0.00 8.62
CA HIS A 206 -35.52 -0.62 7.76
C HIS A 206 -35.23 -2.13 7.69
N ASP A 207 -36.17 -2.96 8.14
CA ASP A 207 -36.16 -4.42 7.95
C ASP A 207 -34.87 -5.15 8.36
N GLY A 208 -34.26 -4.77 9.49
CA GLY A 208 -33.09 -5.46 10.06
C GLY A 208 -31.77 -5.25 9.29
N HIS A 209 -31.76 -4.35 8.31
CA HIS A 209 -30.58 -3.98 7.53
C HIS A 209 -30.16 -2.54 7.83
N ALA A 210 -28.86 -2.26 7.74
CA ALA A 210 -28.36 -0.89 7.81
C ALA A 210 -28.91 -0.10 6.60
N PRO A 211 -29.54 1.09 6.81
CA PRO A 211 -30.08 1.90 5.73
C PRO A 211 -29.00 2.35 4.76
N ARG A 212 -29.37 2.67 3.51
CA ARG A 212 -28.39 3.28 2.60
C ARG A 212 -28.05 4.69 3.08
N ARG A 213 -26.83 5.15 2.77
CA ARG A 213 -26.40 6.51 3.10
C ARG A 213 -27.37 7.59 2.62
N ASP A 214 -27.85 7.48 1.38
CA ASP A 214 -28.80 8.42 0.76
C ASP A 214 -30.19 8.40 1.43
N GLU A 215 -30.47 7.40 2.27
CA GLU A 215 -31.69 7.30 3.07
C GLU A 215 -31.48 7.86 4.49
N VAL A 216 -30.24 8.18 4.88
CA VAL A 216 -29.90 8.71 6.20
C VAL A 216 -29.75 10.23 6.11
N GLU A 217 -30.87 10.94 6.23
CA GLU A 217 -30.97 12.40 6.12
C GLU A 217 -29.93 13.14 6.98
N THR A 218 -29.65 12.66 8.20
CA THR A 218 -28.67 13.28 9.10
C THR A 218 -27.22 13.25 8.62
N LEU A 219 -26.87 12.37 7.67
CA LEU A 219 -25.55 12.35 7.05
C LEU A 219 -25.39 13.41 5.95
N GLU A 220 -26.50 14.01 5.50
CA GLU A 220 -26.52 15.00 4.42
C GLU A 220 -26.85 16.42 4.90
N THR A 221 -27.34 16.58 6.14
CA THR A 221 -27.60 17.88 6.78
C THR A 221 -26.41 18.38 7.60
N GLY A 222 -26.36 19.70 7.88
CA GLY A 222 -25.32 20.33 8.70
C GLY A 222 -24.24 21.01 7.86
N SER A 223 -23.00 20.99 8.33
CA SER A 223 -21.87 21.58 7.61
C SER A 223 -21.57 20.81 6.32
N THR A 224 -21.45 21.53 5.21
CA THR A 224 -21.03 21.01 3.91
C THR A 224 -19.67 20.31 4.00
N PHE A 225 -18.73 20.89 4.77
CA PHE A 225 -17.40 20.31 4.94
C PHE A 225 -17.45 18.96 5.67
N LEU A 226 -18.19 18.86 6.78
CA LEU A 226 -18.31 17.60 7.51
C LEU A 226 -19.07 16.55 6.71
N THR A 227 -20.09 16.94 5.93
CA THR A 227 -20.80 16.03 5.02
C THR A 227 -19.89 15.43 3.95
N ALA A 228 -18.88 16.20 3.49
CA ALA A 228 -17.88 15.72 2.54
C ALA A 228 -16.75 14.90 3.20
N CYS A 229 -16.25 15.33 4.36
CA CYS A 229 -15.00 14.84 4.94
C CYS A 229 -15.16 13.90 6.13
N ALA A 230 -16.27 13.95 6.87
CA ALA A 230 -16.49 13.16 8.09
C ALA A 230 -17.33 11.89 7.85
N ARG A 231 -17.39 11.41 6.60
CA ARG A 231 -18.22 10.26 6.21
C ARG A 231 -17.96 9.03 7.07
N ASP A 232 -16.69 8.65 7.19
CA ASP A 232 -16.31 7.40 7.84
C ASP A 232 -16.71 7.36 9.32
N VAL A 233 -16.39 8.45 10.02
CA VAL A 233 -16.71 8.60 11.45
C VAL A 233 -18.22 8.65 11.66
N SER A 234 -18.98 9.29 10.77
CA SER A 234 -20.43 9.36 10.88
C SER A 234 -21.08 7.98 10.62
N GLU A 235 -20.58 7.21 9.65
CA GLU A 235 -21.04 5.84 9.37
C GLU A 235 -20.71 4.88 10.53
N LEU A 236 -19.53 5.02 11.13
CA LEU A 236 -19.16 4.28 12.34
C LEU A 236 -20.09 4.65 13.50
N GLN A 237 -20.44 5.92 13.66
CA GLN A 237 -21.39 6.37 14.67
C GLN A 237 -22.76 5.69 14.47
N HIS A 238 -23.31 5.69 13.26
CA HIS A 238 -24.57 5.00 12.96
C HIS A 238 -24.51 3.51 13.30
N ALA A 239 -23.41 2.84 12.94
CA ALA A 239 -23.23 1.43 13.23
C ALA A 239 -23.16 1.15 14.74
N LEU A 240 -22.46 1.99 15.51
CA LEU A 240 -22.35 1.86 16.97
C LEU A 240 -23.70 2.07 17.66
N LEU A 241 -24.44 3.11 17.27
CA LEU A 241 -25.73 3.43 17.89
C LEU A 241 -26.85 2.46 17.48
N ALA A 242 -26.61 1.62 16.47
CA ALA A 242 -27.51 0.53 16.08
C ALA A 242 -27.23 -0.78 16.84
N LEU A 243 -26.14 -0.86 17.63
CA LEU A 243 -25.85 -2.04 18.44
C LEU A 243 -26.92 -2.23 19.52
N PRO A 244 -27.22 -3.49 19.89
CA PRO A 244 -28.24 -3.78 20.90
C PRO A 244 -27.77 -3.48 22.33
N GLY A 245 -26.47 -3.46 22.59
CA GLY A 245 -25.91 -3.15 23.91
C GLY A 245 -26.10 -1.69 24.31
N ASP A 246 -26.28 -1.46 25.62
CA ASP A 246 -26.30 -0.10 26.18
C ASP A 246 -24.91 0.52 26.03
N THR A 247 -24.80 1.55 25.17
CA THR A 247 -23.56 2.32 25.00
C THR A 247 -23.60 3.56 25.88
N ASP A 248 -22.70 3.65 26.85
CA ASP A 248 -22.47 4.91 27.58
C ASP A 248 -21.56 5.83 26.77
N VAL A 249 -22.05 7.03 26.46
CA VAL A 249 -21.36 8.00 25.61
C VAL A 249 -20.94 9.20 26.45
N GLU A 250 -19.63 9.29 26.71
CA GLU A 250 -19.02 10.45 27.36
C GLU A 250 -18.40 11.39 26.31
N HIS A 251 -18.86 12.64 26.29
CA HIS A 251 -18.21 13.69 25.51
C HIS A 251 -17.14 14.39 26.33
N LEU A 252 -15.88 14.20 25.94
CA LEU A 252 -14.76 14.91 26.54
C LEU A 252 -14.84 16.42 26.27
N PRO A 253 -14.37 17.26 27.21
CA PRO A 253 -14.40 18.71 27.04
C PRO A 253 -13.59 19.13 25.81
N ALA A 254 -14.18 20.00 24.99
CA ALA A 254 -13.48 20.60 23.87
C ALA A 254 -12.40 21.58 24.40
N PRO A 255 -11.22 21.64 23.76
CA PRO A 255 -10.21 22.63 24.10
C PRO A 255 -10.69 24.04 23.76
N ASP A 256 -10.15 25.04 24.47
CA ASP A 256 -10.38 26.43 24.15
C ASP A 256 -9.91 26.74 22.73
N ARG A 257 -10.76 27.46 21.97
CA ARG A 257 -10.48 27.81 20.57
C ARG A 257 -10.10 29.28 20.47
N PRO A 258 -8.93 29.61 19.90
CA PRO A 258 -8.49 30.99 19.82
C PRO A 258 -9.44 31.85 18.96
N THR A 259 -9.33 33.16 19.09
CA THR A 259 -10.01 34.13 18.23
C THR A 259 -9.23 34.35 16.93
N THR A 260 -8.94 33.25 16.23
CA THR A 260 -8.30 33.20 14.92
C THR A 260 -9.24 32.54 13.90
N LEU A 261 -8.88 32.61 12.62
CA LEU A 261 -9.53 31.91 11.52
C LEU A 261 -9.57 30.40 11.79
N LEU A 262 -8.46 29.78 12.21
CA LEU A 262 -8.45 28.37 12.60
C LEU A 262 -9.45 28.09 13.74
N GLY A 263 -9.45 28.93 14.77
CA GLY A 263 -10.37 28.77 15.90
C GLY A 263 -11.84 28.97 15.49
N ALA A 264 -12.11 29.85 14.52
CA ALA A 264 -13.45 30.05 13.96
C ALA A 264 -13.90 28.82 13.14
N LEU A 265 -13.03 28.27 12.29
CA LEU A 265 -13.32 27.03 11.56
C LEU A 265 -13.56 25.86 12.53
N GLN A 266 -12.72 25.71 13.56
CA GLN A 266 -12.92 24.68 14.59
C GLN A 266 -14.24 24.84 15.36
N ARG A 267 -14.70 26.08 15.58
CA ARG A 267 -16.02 26.35 16.20
C ARG A 267 -17.15 25.89 15.32
N ASP A 268 -17.11 26.24 14.04
CA ASP A 268 -18.13 25.88 13.05
C ASP A 268 -18.25 24.38 12.86
N LEU A 269 -17.11 23.71 12.66
CA LEU A 269 -17.05 22.26 12.55
C LEU A 269 -17.66 21.61 13.78
N ALA A 270 -17.30 22.06 14.98
CA ALA A 270 -17.85 21.47 16.20
C ALA A 270 -19.35 21.74 16.44
N ALA A 271 -19.88 22.81 15.85
CA ALA A 271 -21.29 23.14 15.84
C ALA A 271 -22.08 22.46 14.69
N ASP A 272 -21.39 21.76 13.79
CA ASP A 272 -21.94 21.21 12.54
C ASP A 272 -22.67 22.26 11.68
N HIS A 273 -22.08 23.44 11.58
CA HIS A 273 -22.64 24.58 10.86
C HIS A 273 -21.62 25.12 9.86
N ASP A 274 -22.08 25.53 8.68
CA ASP A 274 -21.24 26.31 7.79
C ASP A 274 -21.27 27.77 8.25
N GLY A 275 -20.10 28.38 8.40
CA GLY A 275 -20.01 29.80 8.74
C GLY A 275 -20.76 30.70 7.73
N PRO A 276 -20.97 31.98 8.07
CA PRO A 276 -21.69 32.92 7.21
C PRO A 276 -21.06 32.95 5.82
N THR A 277 -21.90 32.77 4.79
CA THR A 277 -21.48 32.87 3.40
C THR A 277 -21.26 34.33 3.01
N ASP A 278 -20.44 34.58 1.99
CA ASP A 278 -20.13 35.93 1.48
C ASP A 278 -21.35 36.70 0.92
N GLU A 279 -22.57 36.16 1.01
CA GLU A 279 -23.77 36.92 0.69
C GLU A 279 -24.06 37.90 1.83
N PRO A 280 -24.02 39.22 1.56
CA PRO A 280 -24.18 40.24 2.58
C PRO A 280 -25.65 40.27 3.02
N THR A 281 -26.00 39.41 3.96
CA THR A 281 -27.11 39.66 4.87
C THR A 281 -26.57 40.59 5.96
N ASP A 282 -27.23 41.74 6.11
CA ASP A 282 -26.81 42.88 6.93
C ASP A 282 -26.16 42.47 8.27
N GLY A 283 -24.82 42.54 8.34
CA GLY A 283 -24.06 42.58 9.60
C GLY A 283 -23.37 41.31 10.10
N GLU A 284 -23.40 40.18 9.39
CA GLU A 284 -22.84 38.90 9.88
C GLU A 284 -21.46 38.50 9.30
N ALA A 285 -20.78 39.40 8.58
CA ALA A 285 -19.44 39.12 8.07
C ALA A 285 -18.42 39.01 9.22
N ARG A 286 -17.66 37.92 9.26
CA ARG A 286 -16.61 37.72 10.27
C ARG A 286 -15.46 38.68 10.05
N THR A 287 -15.17 39.51 11.05
CA THR A 287 -13.96 40.33 11.05
C THR A 287 -12.76 39.46 11.43
N LEU A 288 -11.86 39.24 10.48
CA LEU A 288 -10.60 38.56 10.70
C LEU A 288 -9.48 39.57 10.93
N ASP A 289 -8.52 39.23 11.81
CA ASP A 289 -7.30 40.01 11.98
C ASP A 289 -6.42 39.86 10.72
N PRO A 290 -6.03 40.95 10.02
CA PRO A 290 -5.12 40.87 8.88
C PRO A 290 -3.75 40.27 9.20
N LEU A 291 -3.37 40.21 10.48
CA LEU A 291 -2.14 39.58 10.97
C LEU A 291 -2.32 38.11 11.34
N ASP A 292 -3.53 37.56 11.24
CA ASP A 292 -3.77 36.14 11.51
C ASP A 292 -3.04 35.26 10.49
N ARG A 293 -2.27 34.30 11.00
CA ARG A 293 -1.49 33.32 10.23
C ARG A 293 -1.83 31.87 10.57
N SER A 294 -2.91 31.66 11.32
CA SER A 294 -3.35 30.33 11.78
C SER A 294 -3.77 29.39 10.65
N VAL A 295 -4.19 29.93 9.51
CA VAL A 295 -4.46 29.19 8.27
C VAL A 295 -3.83 29.95 7.12
N GLN A 296 -2.98 29.29 6.33
CA GLN A 296 -2.28 29.89 5.20
C GLN A 296 -2.36 28.97 3.99
N VAL A 297 -2.47 29.57 2.80
CA VAL A 297 -2.51 28.85 1.52
C VAL A 297 -1.37 29.35 0.64
N HIS A 298 -0.48 28.44 0.24
CA HIS A 298 0.72 28.76 -0.54
C HIS A 298 0.65 28.13 -1.93
N ALA A 299 0.47 28.95 -2.97
CA ALA A 299 0.58 28.51 -4.36
C ALA A 299 2.05 28.50 -4.80
N CYS A 300 2.56 27.34 -5.22
CA CYS A 300 3.97 27.14 -5.55
C CYS A 300 4.14 26.51 -6.94
N HIS A 301 5.28 26.75 -7.58
CA HIS A 301 5.57 26.34 -8.97
C HIS A 301 6.06 24.88 -9.12
N GLY A 302 5.95 24.05 -8.08
CA GLY A 302 6.33 22.63 -8.10
C GLY A 302 6.83 22.10 -6.76
N PRO A 303 7.11 20.79 -6.64
CA PRO A 303 7.46 20.13 -5.37
C PRO A 303 8.68 20.73 -4.67
N ALA A 304 9.78 20.99 -5.40
CA ALA A 304 10.99 21.58 -4.81
C ALA A 304 10.68 22.94 -4.16
N ARG A 305 9.92 23.80 -4.88
CA ARG A 305 9.54 25.12 -4.35
C ARG A 305 8.55 25.03 -3.20
N GLN A 306 7.67 24.03 -3.19
CA GLN A 306 6.77 23.77 -2.06
C GLN A 306 7.56 23.44 -0.80
N VAL A 307 8.61 22.61 -0.90
CA VAL A 307 9.47 22.26 0.23
C VAL A 307 10.28 23.46 0.72
N ASP A 308 10.82 24.27 -0.20
CA ASP A 308 11.50 25.52 0.18
C ASP A 308 10.56 26.44 0.98
N VAL A 309 9.35 26.68 0.46
CA VAL A 309 8.36 27.53 1.14
C VAL A 309 7.95 26.95 2.49
N LEU A 310 7.74 25.63 2.56
CA LEU A 310 7.47 24.93 3.81
C LEU A 310 8.59 25.16 4.84
N ARG A 311 9.86 25.06 4.43
CA ARG A 311 11.00 25.32 5.32
C ARG A 311 10.97 26.74 5.86
N GLU A 312 10.75 27.74 5.01
CA GLU A 312 10.67 29.14 5.45
C GLU A 312 9.50 29.37 6.41
N VAL A 313 8.34 28.78 6.14
CA VAL A 313 7.16 28.87 7.03
C VAL A 313 7.45 28.23 8.40
N VAL A 314 8.01 27.02 8.43
CA VAL A 314 8.31 26.32 9.70
C VAL A 314 9.38 27.07 10.51
N VAL A 315 10.45 27.54 9.85
CA VAL A 315 11.49 28.35 10.51
C VAL A 315 10.89 29.64 11.06
N GLY A 316 10.03 30.31 10.28
CA GLY A 316 9.33 31.52 10.74
C GLY A 316 8.47 31.25 11.98
N LEU A 317 7.64 30.21 11.95
CA LEU A 317 6.79 29.84 13.09
C LEU A 317 7.59 29.52 14.35
N LEU A 318 8.70 28.78 14.23
CA LEU A 318 9.59 28.46 15.35
C LEU A 318 10.38 29.67 15.87
N ALA A 319 10.64 30.66 15.02
CA ALA A 319 11.29 31.91 15.42
C ALA A 319 10.30 32.88 16.12
N ASP A 320 9.05 32.89 15.67
CA ASP A 320 8.00 33.78 16.19
C ASP A 320 7.43 33.29 17.53
N ASP A 321 7.37 31.97 17.76
CA ASP A 321 6.85 31.37 19.00
C ASP A 321 7.91 30.50 19.72
N PRO A 322 8.49 30.96 20.85
CA PRO A 322 9.50 30.20 21.58
C PRO A 322 8.94 29.01 22.35
N THR A 323 7.61 28.87 22.44
CA THR A 323 6.95 27.70 23.06
C THR A 323 6.77 26.55 22.08
N LEU A 324 6.84 26.82 20.78
CA LEU A 324 6.71 25.83 19.73
C LEU A 324 8.01 25.04 19.57
N GLU A 325 7.93 23.71 19.66
CA GLU A 325 9.06 22.83 19.41
C GLU A 325 8.89 22.12 18.06
N PRO A 326 9.99 21.71 17.39
CA PRO A 326 9.89 20.99 16.10
C PRO A 326 9.03 19.72 16.16
N ARG A 327 8.87 19.10 17.33
CA ARG A 327 8.02 17.91 17.53
C ARG A 327 6.52 18.21 17.47
N ASP A 328 6.12 19.46 17.58
CA ASP A 328 4.73 19.91 17.48
C ASP A 328 4.30 20.13 16.02
N VAL A 329 5.23 20.03 15.07
CA VAL A 329 5.00 20.24 13.64
C VAL A 329 4.85 18.89 12.93
N LEU A 330 3.71 18.69 12.28
CA LEU A 330 3.44 17.55 11.39
C LEU A 330 3.32 18.02 9.94
N VAL A 331 4.10 17.41 9.04
CA VAL A 331 4.00 17.62 7.60
C VAL A 331 3.40 16.36 6.97
N MET A 332 2.22 16.49 6.38
CA MET A 332 1.55 15.42 5.65
C MET A 332 1.69 15.67 4.15
N CYS A 333 2.06 14.63 3.39
CA CYS A 333 2.12 14.71 1.93
C CYS A 333 1.51 13.45 1.30
N PRO A 334 0.89 13.56 0.11
CA PRO A 334 0.22 12.43 -0.53
C PRO A 334 1.21 11.39 -1.11
N ASP A 335 2.46 11.79 -1.38
CA ASP A 335 3.50 10.95 -1.94
C ASP A 335 4.84 11.24 -1.25
N VAL A 336 5.12 10.48 -0.19
CA VAL A 336 6.36 10.65 0.59
C VAL A 336 7.59 10.34 -0.25
N GLU A 337 7.52 9.43 -1.21
CA GLU A 337 8.67 9.01 -2.02
C GLU A 337 9.16 10.14 -2.93
N THR A 338 8.22 10.86 -3.56
CA THR A 338 8.56 12.03 -4.40
C THR A 338 9.13 13.19 -3.56
N PHE A 339 8.63 13.41 -2.36
CA PHE A 339 9.03 14.56 -1.52
C PHE A 339 10.24 14.29 -0.62
N ALA A 340 10.52 13.03 -0.27
CA ALA A 340 11.58 12.67 0.68
C ALA A 340 12.96 13.23 0.30
N PRO A 341 13.48 13.09 -0.95
CA PRO A 341 14.78 13.65 -1.31
C PRO A 341 14.80 15.17 -1.25
N LEU A 342 13.69 15.83 -1.59
CA LEU A 342 13.56 17.28 -1.55
C LEU A 342 13.58 17.79 -0.11
N VAL A 343 12.89 17.10 0.80
CA VAL A 343 12.88 17.41 2.23
C VAL A 343 14.26 17.18 2.85
N GLU A 344 14.93 16.08 2.53
CA GLU A 344 16.31 15.83 2.99
C GLU A 344 17.27 16.93 2.50
N ALA A 345 17.19 17.33 1.24
CA ALA A 345 18.02 18.42 0.70
C ALA A 345 17.69 19.78 1.33
N ALA A 346 16.42 20.04 1.64
CA ALA A 346 16.00 21.33 2.19
C ALA A 346 16.28 21.48 3.69
N PHE A 347 16.28 20.39 4.47
CA PHE A 347 16.41 20.40 5.93
C PHE A 347 17.68 19.69 6.47
N GLY A 348 18.40 18.88 5.68
CA GLY A 348 19.44 17.96 6.15
C GLY A 348 20.89 18.33 5.82
N LEU A 349 21.21 19.62 5.66
CA LEU A 349 22.55 20.09 5.23
C LEU A 349 23.44 20.64 6.37
N ASP A 350 23.17 20.27 7.63
CA ASP A 350 23.85 20.84 8.83
C ASP A 350 25.40 20.76 8.76
N ASP A 351 25.94 19.77 8.05
CA ASP A 351 27.40 19.52 7.91
C ASP A 351 28.03 20.11 6.63
N VAL A 352 27.28 20.82 5.77
CA VAL A 352 27.82 21.37 4.52
C VAL A 352 28.36 22.79 4.73
N ALA A 353 29.69 22.91 4.69
CA ALA A 353 30.39 24.19 4.83
C ALA A 353 29.93 25.22 3.78
N GLY A 354 29.36 26.34 4.23
CA GLY A 354 29.00 27.49 3.39
C GLY A 354 27.50 27.76 3.21
N VAL A 355 26.62 26.94 3.78
CA VAL A 355 25.16 27.18 3.75
C VAL A 355 24.62 27.29 5.17
N ASP A 356 24.41 28.52 5.65
CA ASP A 356 24.00 28.80 7.04
C ASP A 356 22.51 29.16 7.11
N HIS A 357 21.64 28.21 6.77
CA HIS A 357 20.20 28.38 6.91
C HIS A 357 19.70 27.67 8.18
N PRO A 358 18.94 28.34 9.08
CA PRO A 358 18.48 27.73 10.34
C PRO A 358 17.63 26.46 10.13
N GLY A 359 16.92 26.38 9.00
CA GLY A 359 16.17 25.19 8.60
C GLY A 359 17.03 23.93 8.41
N HIS A 360 18.34 24.05 8.17
CA HIS A 360 19.25 22.90 8.02
C HIS A 360 19.58 22.20 9.33
N ARG A 361 19.22 22.81 10.46
CA ARG A 361 19.39 22.24 11.81
C ARG A 361 18.15 21.46 12.27
N LEU A 362 17.04 21.56 11.54
CA LEU A 362 15.79 20.92 11.91
C LEU A 362 15.84 19.43 11.58
N ARG A 363 15.71 18.59 12.60
CA ARG A 363 15.68 17.14 12.43
C ARG A 363 14.32 16.70 11.92
N VAL A 364 14.25 16.34 10.64
CA VAL A 364 13.05 15.77 10.02
C VAL A 364 13.12 14.25 10.06
N ARG A 365 12.07 13.60 10.54
CA ARG A 365 11.90 12.15 10.48
C ARG A 365 10.83 11.83 9.44
N LEU A 366 11.24 11.20 8.35
CA LEU A 366 10.31 10.73 7.31
C LEU A 366 9.69 9.41 7.75
N ALA A 367 8.36 9.41 7.93
CA ALA A 367 7.56 8.22 8.20
C ALA A 367 7.09 7.58 6.87
N ASP A 368 6.63 6.33 6.92
CA ASP A 368 5.93 5.65 5.82
C ASP A 368 6.72 5.44 4.51
N ARG A 369 8.04 5.26 4.61
CA ARG A 369 8.86 4.86 3.45
C ARG A 369 8.58 3.44 2.99
N ALA A 370 8.61 3.22 1.68
CA ALA A 370 8.56 1.89 1.08
C ALA A 370 9.66 0.96 1.64
N LEU A 371 9.38 -0.34 1.71
CA LEU A 371 10.28 -1.36 2.26
C LEU A 371 11.72 -1.30 1.71
N GLY A 372 11.89 -0.91 0.45
CA GLY A 372 13.20 -0.74 -0.19
C GLY A 372 14.05 0.38 0.43
N ALA A 373 13.43 1.49 0.83
CA ALA A 373 14.13 2.61 1.44
C ALA A 373 14.46 2.38 2.94
N VAL A 374 13.83 1.37 3.58
CA VAL A 374 14.13 0.96 4.96
C VAL A 374 15.12 -0.20 5.01
N ASN A 375 15.11 -1.08 4.00
CA ASN A 375 16.01 -2.23 3.90
C ASN A 375 16.67 -2.31 2.51
N PRO A 376 17.93 -1.87 2.36
CA PRO A 376 18.66 -1.92 1.09
C PRO A 376 18.77 -3.32 0.47
N VAL A 377 18.71 -4.40 1.26
CA VAL A 377 18.72 -5.78 0.72
C VAL A 377 17.38 -6.13 0.06
N ALA A 378 16.27 -5.60 0.58
CA ALA A 378 14.96 -5.80 -0.03
C ALA A 378 14.87 -5.11 -1.40
N GLU A 379 15.54 -3.96 -1.58
CA GLU A 379 15.67 -3.27 -2.86
C GLU A 379 16.41 -4.13 -3.90
N VAL A 380 17.51 -4.78 -3.51
CA VAL A 380 18.24 -5.72 -4.38
C VAL A 380 17.33 -6.87 -4.83
N LEU A 381 16.56 -7.46 -3.91
CA LEU A 381 15.62 -8.54 -4.26
C LEU A 381 14.54 -8.07 -5.24
N ALA A 382 13.98 -6.88 -5.02
CA ALA A 382 12.98 -6.30 -5.91
C ALA A 382 13.55 -6.04 -7.32
N ALA A 383 14.77 -5.51 -7.42
CA ALA A 383 15.46 -5.31 -8.69
C ALA A 383 15.69 -6.64 -9.44
N VAL A 384 16.14 -7.69 -8.74
CA VAL A 384 16.33 -9.02 -9.34
C VAL A 384 15.01 -9.60 -9.85
N VAL A 385 13.91 -9.48 -9.09
CA VAL A 385 12.58 -9.93 -9.52
C VAL A 385 12.07 -9.14 -10.72
N ALA A 386 12.33 -7.82 -10.76
CA ALA A 386 11.96 -6.98 -11.90
C ALA A 386 12.72 -7.40 -13.17
N ILE A 387 14.03 -7.65 -13.06
CA ILE A 387 14.87 -8.16 -14.16
C ILE A 387 14.32 -9.50 -14.68
N ALA A 388 14.01 -10.44 -13.77
CA ALA A 388 13.42 -11.73 -14.12
C ALA A 388 12.08 -11.58 -14.85
N SER A 389 11.23 -10.66 -14.36
CA SER A 389 9.90 -10.40 -14.93
C SER A 389 9.95 -9.72 -16.30
N ALA A 390 10.95 -8.85 -16.54
CA ALA A 390 11.13 -8.16 -17.81
C ALA A 390 11.66 -9.09 -18.92
N GLN A 391 12.22 -10.26 -18.57
CA GLN A 391 12.76 -11.31 -19.43
C GLN A 391 13.88 -10.89 -20.40
N ARG A 392 14.25 -9.61 -20.46
CA ARG A 392 15.31 -9.11 -21.34
C ARG A 392 16.64 -8.92 -20.63
N THR A 393 16.69 -8.68 -19.31
CA THR A 393 17.95 -8.44 -18.59
C THR A 393 18.85 -7.45 -19.34
N THR A 394 18.36 -6.22 -19.46
CA THR A 394 19.05 -5.16 -20.21
C THR A 394 20.35 -4.76 -19.50
N ALA A 395 21.27 -4.16 -20.26
CA ALA A 395 22.52 -3.67 -19.71
C ALA A 395 22.30 -2.62 -18.59
N THR A 396 21.30 -1.76 -18.76
CA THR A 396 20.93 -0.74 -17.75
C THR A 396 20.46 -1.39 -16.46
N GLU A 397 19.54 -2.34 -16.50
CA GLU A 397 19.02 -2.97 -15.28
C GLU A 397 20.11 -3.69 -14.48
N VAL A 398 21.05 -4.37 -15.16
CA VAL A 398 22.18 -5.03 -14.48
C VAL A 398 23.15 -4.00 -13.90
N ARG A 399 23.41 -2.89 -14.59
CA ARG A 399 24.25 -1.80 -14.06
C ARG A 399 23.62 -1.13 -12.84
N ASP A 400 22.32 -0.85 -12.89
CA ASP A 400 21.57 -0.29 -11.76
C ASP A 400 21.65 -1.24 -10.55
N LEU A 401 21.49 -2.55 -10.76
CA LEU A 401 21.66 -3.57 -9.73
C LEU A 401 23.09 -3.56 -9.13
N LEU A 402 24.13 -3.47 -9.97
CA LEU A 402 25.53 -3.38 -9.52
C LEU A 402 25.79 -2.11 -8.70
N GLY A 403 25.06 -1.03 -8.97
CA GLY A 403 25.14 0.23 -8.24
C GLY A 403 24.52 0.20 -6.84
N LEU A 404 23.66 -0.79 -6.53
CA LEU A 404 23.03 -0.89 -5.21
C LEU A 404 24.05 -1.20 -4.11
N ALA A 405 23.98 -0.48 -2.99
CA ALA A 405 24.99 -0.54 -1.92
C ALA A 405 25.31 -1.96 -1.40
N PRO A 406 24.33 -2.87 -1.20
CA PRO A 406 24.64 -4.25 -0.79
C PRO A 406 25.40 -5.04 -1.87
N VAL A 407 25.08 -4.82 -3.14
CA VAL A 407 25.74 -5.48 -4.29
C VAL A 407 27.17 -4.96 -4.42
N ARG A 408 27.35 -3.63 -4.39
CA ARG A 408 28.67 -2.99 -4.37
C ARG A 408 29.56 -3.54 -3.28
N ARG A 409 29.08 -3.63 -2.04
CA ARG A 409 29.84 -4.20 -0.92
C ARG A 409 30.18 -5.67 -1.15
N ARG A 410 29.25 -6.47 -1.67
CA ARG A 410 29.46 -7.90 -1.91
C ARG A 410 30.51 -8.18 -2.98
N PHE A 411 30.59 -7.34 -4.01
CA PHE A 411 31.54 -7.48 -5.12
C PHE A 411 32.67 -6.45 -5.09
N GLY A 412 32.82 -5.70 -3.99
CA GLY A 412 33.88 -4.72 -3.79
C GLY A 412 33.91 -3.56 -4.80
N LEU A 413 32.77 -3.18 -5.40
CA LEU A 413 32.71 -2.21 -6.50
C LEU A 413 32.78 -0.75 -6.00
N SER A 414 33.83 -0.04 -6.39
CA SER A 414 33.97 1.42 -6.21
C SER A 414 33.15 2.21 -7.24
N ASP A 415 33.12 3.54 -7.12
CA ASP A 415 32.48 4.39 -8.14
C ASP A 415 33.27 4.34 -9.46
N ASP A 416 34.61 4.39 -9.38
CA ASP A 416 35.51 4.25 -10.53
C ASP A 416 35.32 2.90 -11.25
N ASP A 417 35.12 1.82 -10.49
CA ASP A 417 34.83 0.49 -11.04
C ASP A 417 33.52 0.51 -11.86
N LEU A 418 32.47 1.17 -11.38
CA LEU A 418 31.19 1.27 -12.07
C LEU A 418 31.28 2.11 -13.35
N GLU A 419 31.99 3.25 -13.32
CA GLU A 419 32.26 4.05 -14.52
C GLU A 419 33.05 3.26 -15.58
N GLN A 420 34.00 2.44 -15.12
CA GLN A 420 34.75 1.56 -16.02
C GLN A 420 33.87 0.46 -16.61
N VAL A 421 32.97 -0.13 -15.83
CA VAL A 421 31.96 -1.10 -16.30
C VAL A 421 31.05 -0.46 -17.35
N ASP A 422 30.66 0.80 -17.19
CA ASP A 422 29.85 1.54 -18.16
C ASP A 422 30.57 1.68 -19.50
N THR A 423 31.84 2.07 -19.44
CA THR A 423 32.73 2.20 -20.60
C THR A 423 32.87 0.86 -21.32
N TRP A 424 33.15 -0.22 -20.59
CA TRP A 424 33.29 -1.56 -21.16
C TRP A 424 31.99 -2.09 -21.75
N THR A 425 30.85 -1.84 -21.10
CA THR A 425 29.52 -2.22 -21.61
C THR A 425 29.27 -1.58 -22.98
N ALA A 426 29.63 -0.32 -23.14
CA ALA A 426 29.51 0.40 -24.41
C ALA A 426 30.49 -0.14 -25.48
N GLN A 427 31.76 -0.32 -25.13
CA GLN A 427 32.81 -0.77 -26.07
C GLN A 427 32.60 -2.22 -26.55
N THR A 428 32.14 -3.10 -25.66
CA THR A 428 31.82 -4.50 -25.99
C THR A 428 30.43 -4.68 -26.61
N ALA A 429 29.67 -3.58 -26.72
CA ALA A 429 28.32 -3.53 -27.28
C ALA A 429 27.31 -4.45 -26.56
N ILE A 430 27.44 -4.63 -25.25
CA ILE A 430 26.45 -5.35 -24.43
C ILE A 430 25.13 -4.57 -24.47
N ARG A 431 24.02 -5.28 -24.71
CA ARG A 431 22.67 -4.68 -24.78
C ARG A 431 21.68 -5.33 -23.85
N TRP A 432 21.52 -6.65 -23.95
CA TRP A 432 20.54 -7.40 -23.16
C TRP A 432 20.79 -8.90 -23.22
N GLY A 433 20.22 -9.64 -22.28
CA GLY A 433 20.34 -11.10 -22.17
C GLY A 433 21.64 -11.50 -21.48
N VAL A 434 21.52 -12.45 -20.54
CA VAL A 434 22.68 -13.04 -19.85
C VAL A 434 23.55 -13.78 -20.87
N ASP A 435 22.93 -14.67 -21.65
CA ASP A 435 23.56 -15.45 -22.70
C ASP A 435 22.62 -15.61 -23.92
N ALA A 436 23.01 -16.46 -24.86
CA ALA A 436 22.23 -16.72 -26.07
C ALA A 436 20.95 -17.53 -25.77
N ASP A 437 21.05 -18.53 -24.87
CA ASP A 437 19.94 -19.43 -24.52
C ASP A 437 18.80 -18.68 -23.84
N ALA A 438 19.12 -17.70 -22.98
CA ALA A 438 18.15 -16.80 -22.36
C ALA A 438 17.32 -16.00 -23.37
N ARG A 439 17.78 -15.86 -24.63
CA ARG A 439 17.02 -15.20 -25.70
C ARG A 439 16.09 -16.14 -26.47
N GLY A 440 16.05 -17.42 -26.12
CA GLY A 440 15.18 -18.42 -26.75
C GLY A 440 13.71 -18.05 -26.71
N ALA A 441 13.24 -17.41 -25.64
CA ALA A 441 11.87 -16.90 -25.51
C ALA A 441 11.46 -15.92 -26.63
N TRP A 442 12.44 -15.29 -27.31
CA TRP A 442 12.22 -14.36 -28.41
C TRP A 442 12.50 -14.97 -29.79
N ASN A 443 12.69 -16.30 -29.87
CA ASN A 443 13.18 -17.01 -31.06
C ASN A 443 14.57 -16.55 -31.52
N LEU A 444 15.44 -16.14 -30.58
CA LEU A 444 16.79 -15.62 -30.86
C LEU A 444 17.91 -16.44 -30.18
N ALA A 445 17.63 -17.70 -29.81
CA ALA A 445 18.58 -18.58 -29.08
C ALA A 445 19.96 -18.73 -29.76
N GLY A 446 20.05 -18.54 -31.08
CA GLY A 446 21.32 -18.63 -31.82
C GLY A 446 22.14 -17.33 -31.90
N LEU A 447 21.65 -16.22 -31.35
CA LEU A 447 22.31 -14.91 -31.44
C LEU A 447 23.00 -14.55 -30.14
N ALA A 448 24.26 -14.99 -30.02
CA ALA A 448 25.11 -14.71 -28.86
C ALA A 448 25.61 -13.25 -28.78
N GLN A 449 25.58 -12.49 -29.88
CA GLN A 449 26.14 -11.13 -29.92
C GLN A 449 25.37 -10.18 -29.00
N ASN A 450 26.07 -9.18 -28.43
CA ASN A 450 25.49 -8.14 -27.58
C ASN A 450 24.86 -8.66 -26.28
N THR A 451 25.19 -9.88 -25.86
CA THR A 451 24.83 -10.46 -24.54
C THR A 451 25.90 -10.13 -23.52
N TRP A 452 25.54 -10.21 -22.23
CA TRP A 452 26.51 -10.06 -21.14
C TRP A 452 27.64 -11.09 -21.25
N ARG A 453 27.34 -12.37 -21.47
CA ARG A 453 28.36 -13.41 -21.67
C ARG A 453 29.31 -13.06 -22.82
N SER A 454 28.77 -12.63 -23.96
CA SER A 454 29.63 -12.27 -25.11
C SER A 454 30.52 -11.08 -24.83
N GLY A 455 30.07 -10.09 -24.06
CA GLY A 455 30.91 -8.94 -23.71
C GLY A 455 31.98 -9.31 -22.69
N LEU A 456 31.63 -10.11 -21.69
CA LEU A 456 32.56 -10.64 -20.68
C LEU A 456 33.64 -11.52 -21.30
N ASP A 457 33.30 -12.37 -22.27
CA ASP A 457 34.28 -13.17 -23.01
C ASP A 457 35.30 -12.28 -23.74
N ARG A 458 34.86 -11.13 -24.29
CA ARG A 458 35.75 -10.16 -24.94
C ARG A 458 36.65 -9.44 -23.95
N LEU A 459 36.14 -9.11 -22.76
CA LEU A 459 36.93 -8.50 -21.68
C LEU A 459 37.98 -9.50 -21.15
N ALA A 460 37.55 -10.72 -20.83
CA ALA A 460 38.45 -11.77 -20.34
C ALA A 460 39.53 -12.10 -21.37
N LEU A 461 39.18 -12.17 -22.66
CA LEU A 461 40.16 -12.37 -23.73
C LEU A 461 41.10 -11.17 -23.86
N GLY A 462 40.61 -9.93 -23.77
CA GLY A 462 41.44 -8.72 -23.80
C GLY A 462 42.42 -8.61 -22.63
N VAL A 463 42.07 -9.17 -21.48
CA VAL A 463 43.01 -9.29 -20.33
C VAL A 463 44.09 -10.35 -20.60
N ALA A 464 43.72 -11.46 -21.25
CA ALA A 464 44.64 -12.58 -21.50
C ALA A 464 45.52 -12.39 -22.75
N THR A 465 45.13 -11.51 -23.66
CA THR A 465 45.82 -11.27 -24.94
C THR A 465 46.04 -9.80 -25.18
N ASP A 466 47.26 -9.41 -25.56
CA ASP A 466 47.50 -8.06 -26.08
C ASP A 466 46.74 -7.89 -27.42
N GLY A 467 45.89 -6.87 -27.48
CA GLY A 467 45.04 -6.56 -28.64
C GLY A 467 45.83 -6.21 -29.90
N GLN A 468 47.09 -5.79 -29.73
CA GLN A 468 47.99 -5.42 -30.81
C GLN A 468 48.86 -6.62 -31.23
N ARG A 469 48.63 -7.16 -32.43
CA ARG A 469 49.73 -7.81 -33.17
C ARG A 469 50.61 -6.71 -33.76
N HIS A 470 51.93 -6.89 -33.65
CA HIS A 470 52.97 -5.98 -34.18
C HIS A 470 52.90 -5.67 -35.70
N ASP A 471 51.95 -6.22 -36.46
CA ASP A 471 51.91 -6.19 -37.93
C ASP A 471 50.57 -5.71 -38.55
N GLY A 472 49.71 -5.01 -37.79
CA GLY A 472 48.52 -4.34 -38.37
C GLY A 472 47.41 -5.26 -38.90
N GLN A 473 47.41 -6.54 -38.52
CA GLN A 473 46.28 -7.45 -38.77
C GLN A 473 45.30 -7.45 -37.59
N PRO A 474 43.98 -7.60 -37.84
CA PRO A 474 42.98 -7.66 -36.77
C PRO A 474 43.34 -8.75 -35.76
N GLY A 475 43.24 -8.43 -34.47
CA GLY A 475 43.68 -9.26 -33.34
C GLY A 475 43.20 -10.71 -33.41
N ASN A 476 43.97 -11.60 -32.78
CA ASN A 476 43.71 -13.04 -32.79
C ASN A 476 42.31 -13.35 -32.24
N ARG A 477 41.36 -13.61 -33.13
CA ARG A 477 40.05 -14.14 -32.73
C ARG A 477 40.26 -15.53 -32.15
N LEU A 478 39.87 -15.73 -30.90
CA LEU A 478 39.84 -17.04 -30.26
C LEU A 478 38.39 -17.52 -30.23
N GLY A 479 38.10 -18.65 -30.85
CA GLY A 479 36.73 -19.19 -30.87
C GLY A 479 35.68 -18.27 -31.51
N GLY A 480 36.09 -17.32 -32.37
CA GLY A 480 35.18 -16.33 -32.98
C GLY A 480 34.96 -15.06 -32.14
N VAL A 481 35.55 -14.97 -30.94
CA VAL A 481 35.50 -13.80 -30.06
C VAL A 481 36.67 -12.86 -30.38
N LEU A 482 36.40 -11.55 -30.45
CA LEU A 482 37.43 -10.52 -30.64
C LEU A 482 37.75 -9.87 -29.29
N PRO A 483 39.01 -9.86 -28.82
CA PRO A 483 39.36 -9.20 -27.56
C PRO A 483 38.99 -7.72 -27.56
N LEU A 484 38.76 -7.16 -26.37
CA LEU A 484 38.78 -5.72 -26.19
C LEU A 484 40.24 -5.28 -25.99
N ASP A 485 40.69 -4.32 -26.80
CA ASP A 485 42.07 -3.82 -26.75
C ASP A 485 42.30 -2.91 -25.52
N ASP A 486 43.58 -2.65 -25.20
CA ASP A 486 44.02 -1.70 -24.16
C ASP A 486 43.57 -2.02 -22.71
N LEU A 487 43.32 -3.29 -22.39
CA LEU A 487 43.08 -3.71 -21.00
C LEU A 487 44.40 -3.95 -20.25
N GLY A 488 44.72 -3.05 -19.32
CA GLY A 488 45.88 -3.20 -18.43
C GLY A 488 45.72 -4.31 -17.39
N SER A 489 46.82 -4.72 -16.75
CA SER A 489 46.84 -5.78 -15.72
C SER A 489 45.97 -5.48 -14.49
N THR A 490 45.64 -4.21 -14.25
CA THR A 490 44.74 -3.77 -13.17
C THR A 490 43.26 -4.07 -13.48
N ALA A 491 42.90 -4.31 -14.74
CA ALA A 491 41.53 -4.65 -15.15
C ALA A 491 41.13 -6.10 -14.82
N VAL A 492 42.11 -6.99 -14.62
CA VAL A 492 41.89 -8.44 -14.39
C VAL A 492 40.91 -8.68 -13.26
N ASP A 493 41.14 -8.02 -12.12
CA ASP A 493 40.34 -8.19 -10.91
C ASP A 493 38.90 -7.69 -11.11
N LEU A 494 38.72 -6.52 -11.70
CA LEU A 494 37.39 -5.97 -11.98
C LEU A 494 36.60 -6.83 -12.98
N VAL A 495 37.25 -7.33 -14.03
CA VAL A 495 36.63 -8.27 -14.99
C VAL A 495 36.16 -9.54 -14.28
N GLY A 496 36.98 -10.11 -13.39
CA GLY A 496 36.60 -11.30 -12.62
C GLY A 496 35.43 -11.05 -11.67
N ARG A 497 35.43 -9.91 -10.96
CA ARG A 497 34.33 -9.52 -10.05
C ARG A 497 33.02 -9.29 -10.82
N LEU A 498 33.09 -8.68 -12.01
CA LEU A 498 31.95 -8.46 -12.88
C LEU A 498 31.40 -9.78 -13.46
N ASP A 499 32.27 -10.68 -13.94
CA ASP A 499 31.88 -12.00 -14.46
C ASP A 499 31.17 -12.82 -13.38
N GLU A 500 31.71 -12.85 -12.16
CA GLU A 500 31.07 -13.54 -11.02
C GLU A 500 29.70 -12.94 -10.66
N ALA A 501 29.55 -11.61 -10.68
CA ALA A 501 28.28 -10.95 -10.37
C ALA A 501 27.20 -11.28 -11.41
N VAL A 502 27.54 -11.21 -12.69
CA VAL A 502 26.64 -11.54 -13.80
C VAL A 502 26.32 -13.04 -13.83
N ALA A 503 27.30 -13.91 -13.57
CA ALA A 503 27.09 -15.36 -13.52
C ALA A 503 26.10 -15.75 -12.42
N ARG A 504 26.23 -15.16 -11.22
CA ARG A 504 25.27 -15.36 -10.12
C ARG A 504 23.87 -14.88 -10.47
N LEU A 505 23.75 -13.69 -11.09
CA LEU A 505 22.47 -13.20 -11.58
C LEU A 505 21.87 -14.18 -12.60
N GLY A 506 22.67 -14.64 -13.56
CA GLY A 506 22.27 -15.64 -14.55
C GLY A 506 21.73 -16.93 -13.93
N SER A 507 22.42 -17.48 -12.94
CA SER A 507 21.97 -18.67 -12.20
C SER A 507 20.61 -18.44 -11.53
N VAL A 508 20.44 -17.30 -10.86
CA VAL A 508 19.17 -16.97 -10.18
C VAL A 508 18.03 -16.80 -11.20
N LEU A 509 18.31 -16.16 -12.34
CA LEU A 509 17.30 -15.96 -13.39
C LEU A 509 16.89 -17.27 -14.07
N ALA A 510 17.83 -18.21 -14.24
CA ALA A 510 17.54 -19.54 -14.76
C ALA A 510 16.67 -20.36 -13.78
N ASP A 511 16.95 -20.26 -12.47
CA ASP A 511 16.13 -20.91 -11.44
C ASP A 511 14.75 -20.24 -11.28
N ALA A 512 14.62 -18.97 -11.68
CA ALA A 512 13.40 -18.17 -11.56
C ALA A 512 12.47 -18.26 -12.77
N GLU A 513 12.60 -19.29 -13.62
CA GLU A 513 11.71 -19.48 -14.76
C GLU A 513 10.23 -19.39 -14.34
N PRO A 514 9.43 -18.51 -14.97
CA PRO A 514 8.03 -18.33 -14.60
C PRO A 514 7.28 -19.64 -14.84
N GLN A 515 6.97 -20.35 -13.77
CA GLN A 515 6.08 -21.50 -13.86
C GLN A 515 4.66 -20.98 -14.14
N PRO A 516 3.91 -21.60 -15.07
CA PRO A 516 2.50 -21.31 -15.17
C PRO A 516 1.89 -21.51 -13.79
N ILE A 517 1.05 -20.56 -13.37
CA ILE A 517 0.17 -20.77 -12.22
C ILE A 517 -0.70 -21.97 -12.61
N ALA A 518 -0.39 -23.13 -12.03
CA ALA A 518 -0.99 -24.42 -12.34
C ALA A 518 -2.47 -24.42 -11.98
#